data_AF-A0A2E5NHP1-F1
#
_entry.id   AF-A0A2E5NHP1-F1
#
_cell.length_a   1.000
_cell.length_b   1.000
_cell.length_c   1.000
_cell.angle_alpha   90.00
_cell.angle_beta   90.00
_cell.angle_gamma   90.00
#
_symmetry.space_group_name_H-M   'P 1'
#
loop_
_entity.id
_entity.type
_entity.pdbx_description
1 polymer ?
#
loop_
_entity_poly.entity_id
_entity_poly.type
_entity_poly.pdbx_seq_one_letter_code
_entity_poly.pdbx_strand_id
1 'polypeptide(L)'
;MNSALNWNDLEVGYDIPARIGMRESEVQTPCLVLDLDALERNIMKMGEFAKGHGMRHRVHGKMHKSVDVALLQEQLGGACGVCCQKVSEAEVFARGGIKD
;
A
#
# COMPACT_ATOMS: atom_id res chain seq x y z
N MET A 1 13.78 17.67 1.51
CA MET A 1 12.58 17.44 2.34
C MET A 1 11.40 17.38 1.38
N ASN A 2 10.86 16.20 1.10
CA ASN A 2 9.60 16.14 0.36
C ASN A 2 8.53 16.63 1.32
N SER A 3 7.94 17.79 1.05
CA SER A 3 6.76 18.24 1.78
C SER A 3 5.69 17.16 1.64
N ALA A 4 5.08 16.74 2.74
CA ALA A 4 3.91 15.89 2.67
C ALA A 4 2.90 16.56 1.73
N LEU A 5 2.49 15.86 0.69
CA LEU A 5 1.52 16.35 -0.28
C LEU A 5 0.25 16.73 0.49
N ASN A 6 -0.17 17.99 0.39
CA ASN A 6 -1.46 18.39 0.93
C ASN A 6 -2.53 17.98 -0.07
N TRP A 7 -3.36 17.01 0.30
CA TRP A 7 -4.42 16.47 -0.55
C TRP A 7 -5.39 17.55 -1.03
N ASN A 8 -5.52 18.66 -0.30
CA ASN A 8 -6.38 19.78 -0.67
C ASN A 8 -5.89 20.54 -1.90
N ASP A 9 -4.61 20.42 -2.26
CA ASP A 9 -4.02 21.14 -3.40
C ASP A 9 -4.21 20.39 -4.73
N LEU A 10 -4.70 19.15 -4.69
CA LEU A 10 -4.98 18.32 -5.87
C LEU A 10 -6.37 18.63 -6.45
N GLU A 11 -6.62 18.34 -7.71
CA GLU A 11 -7.90 18.53 -8.39
C GLU A 11 -8.49 17.19 -8.87
N VAL A 12 -9.72 16.88 -8.40
CA VAL A 12 -10.41 15.63 -8.77
C VAL A 12 -10.73 15.62 -10.25
N GLY A 13 -10.28 14.57 -10.96
CA GLY A 13 -10.46 14.41 -12.41
C GLY A 13 -9.31 14.95 -13.25
N TYR A 14 -8.32 15.59 -12.62
CA TYR A 14 -7.09 16.03 -13.29
C TYR A 14 -5.87 15.27 -12.78
N ASP A 15 -5.55 15.37 -11.48
CA ASP A 15 -4.35 14.77 -10.87
C ASP A 15 -4.64 13.82 -9.70
N ILE A 16 -5.91 13.65 -9.33
CA ILE A 16 -6.39 12.61 -8.40
C ILE A 16 -7.79 12.11 -8.82
N PRO A 17 -8.12 10.82 -8.65
CA PRO A 17 -9.42 10.32 -9.13
C PRO A 17 -10.60 10.58 -8.16
N ALA A 18 -10.34 10.81 -6.87
CA ALA A 18 -11.38 10.90 -5.84
C ALA A 18 -10.90 11.59 -4.55
N ARG A 19 -11.86 11.81 -3.64
CA ARG A 19 -11.67 12.25 -2.25
C ARG A 19 -12.32 11.26 -1.29
N ILE A 20 -11.78 11.19 -0.07
CA ILE A 20 -12.39 10.43 1.02
C ILE A 20 -13.82 10.94 1.25
N GLY A 21 -14.78 10.03 1.29
CA GLY A 21 -16.21 10.32 1.49
C GLY A 21 -17.05 10.43 0.22
N MET A 22 -16.44 10.48 -0.97
CA MET A 22 -17.18 10.39 -2.24
C MET A 22 -17.80 9.00 -2.42
N ARG A 23 -18.94 8.91 -3.11
CA ARG A 23 -19.50 7.62 -3.52
C ARG A 23 -18.66 7.03 -4.66
N GLU A 24 -18.66 5.71 -4.77
CA GLU A 24 -17.94 5.00 -5.85
C GLU A 24 -18.35 5.49 -7.24
N SER A 25 -19.63 5.81 -7.46
CA SER A 25 -20.15 6.32 -8.74
C SER A 25 -19.62 7.71 -9.13
N GLU A 26 -18.99 8.44 -8.21
CA GLU A 26 -18.45 9.79 -8.44
C GLU A 26 -16.93 9.75 -8.73
N VAL A 27 -16.30 8.59 -8.58
CA VAL A 27 -14.86 8.39 -8.82
C VAL A 27 -14.54 8.56 -10.31
N GLN A 28 -13.52 9.36 -10.60
CA GLN A 28 -13.13 9.67 -11.98
C GLN A 28 -12.39 8.49 -12.63
N THR A 29 -12.72 8.22 -13.88
CA THR A 29 -12.19 7.09 -14.67
C THR A 29 -11.34 7.55 -15.85
N PRO A 30 -10.30 6.79 -16.26
CA PRO A 30 -9.85 5.54 -15.68
C PRO A 30 -8.97 5.74 -14.43
N CYS A 31 -9.13 4.88 -13.44
CA CYS A 31 -8.28 4.86 -12.25
C CYS A 31 -8.16 3.44 -11.66
N LEU A 32 -7.27 3.29 -10.68
CA LEU A 32 -7.14 2.07 -9.90
C LEU A 32 -7.97 2.17 -8.62
N VAL A 33 -8.78 1.15 -8.35
CA VAL A 33 -9.59 1.04 -7.13
C VAL A 33 -9.18 -0.23 -6.40
N LEU A 34 -9.19 -0.16 -5.06
CA LEU A 34 -8.98 -1.31 -4.19
C LEU A 34 -10.25 -1.52 -3.36
N ASP A 35 -10.80 -2.74 -3.42
CA ASP A 35 -11.73 -3.23 -2.40
C ASP A 35 -10.93 -3.52 -1.13
N LEU A 36 -11.10 -2.65 -0.11
CA LEU A 36 -10.32 -2.71 1.13
C LEU A 36 -10.61 -3.98 1.92
N ASP A 37 -11.87 -4.42 2.01
CA ASP A 37 -12.21 -5.63 2.73
C ASP A 37 -11.57 -6.86 2.07
N ALA A 38 -11.56 -6.90 0.72
CA ALA A 38 -10.90 -7.97 -0.02
C ALA A 38 -9.36 -7.93 0.14
N LEU A 39 -8.76 -6.74 0.11
CA LEU A 39 -7.34 -6.55 0.34
C LEU A 39 -6.93 -7.08 1.73
N GLU A 40 -7.64 -6.67 2.78
CA GLU A 40 -7.35 -7.07 4.15
C GLU A 40 -7.51 -8.58 4.34
N ARG A 41 -8.57 -9.19 3.80
CA ARG A 41 -8.74 -10.66 3.81
C ARG A 41 -7.57 -11.37 3.12
N ASN A 42 -7.10 -10.85 1.99
CA ASN A 42 -5.97 -11.44 1.27
C ASN A 42 -4.66 -11.34 2.05
N ILE A 43 -4.42 -10.19 2.70
CA ILE A 43 -3.24 -9.96 3.54
C ILE A 43 -3.24 -10.94 4.73
N MET A 44 -4.34 -11.01 5.47
CA MET A 44 -4.46 -11.89 6.64
C MET A 44 -4.30 -13.36 6.23
N LYS A 45 -4.96 -13.79 5.15
CA LYS A 45 -4.87 -15.17 4.66
C LYS A 45 -3.42 -15.59 4.37
N MET A 46 -2.64 -14.74 3.70
CA MET A 46 -1.24 -15.06 3.40
C MET A 46 -0.36 -15.02 4.66
N GLY A 47 -0.61 -14.08 5.57
CA GLY A 47 0.08 -13.99 6.85
C GLY A 47 -0.13 -15.23 7.73
N GLU A 48 -1.39 -15.66 7.88
CA GLU A 48 -1.76 -16.88 8.60
C GLU A 48 -1.14 -18.13 7.96
N PHE A 49 -1.15 -18.21 6.64
CA PHE A 49 -0.50 -19.31 5.93
C PHE A 49 0.99 -19.38 6.23
N ALA A 50 1.72 -18.26 6.12
CA ALA A 50 3.15 -18.22 6.41
C ALA A 50 3.45 -18.59 7.87
N LYS A 51 2.70 -18.01 8.81
CA LYS A 51 2.83 -18.29 10.24
C LYS A 51 2.55 -19.76 10.56
N GLY A 52 1.48 -20.34 10.00
CA GLY A 52 1.11 -21.74 10.21
C GLY A 52 2.16 -22.74 9.72
N HIS A 53 3.02 -22.32 8.78
CA HIS A 53 4.12 -23.14 8.25
C HIS A 53 5.50 -22.74 8.79
N GLY A 54 5.57 -21.87 9.80
CA GLY A 54 6.84 -21.42 10.37
C GLY A 54 7.71 -20.60 9.41
N MET A 55 7.11 -20.01 8.38
CA MET A 55 7.80 -19.24 7.36
C MET A 55 7.76 -17.75 7.67
N ARG A 56 8.87 -17.06 7.37
CA ARG A 56 8.88 -15.60 7.30
C ARG A 56 8.29 -15.15 5.97
N HIS A 57 7.42 -14.16 6.01
CA HIS A 57 6.87 -13.53 4.83
C HIS A 57 7.44 -12.12 4.66
N ARG A 58 8.21 -11.90 3.60
CA ARG A 58 8.67 -10.57 3.19
C ARG A 58 7.92 -10.18 1.93
N VAL A 59 7.07 -9.15 2.03
CA VAL A 59 6.16 -8.75 0.95
C VAL A 59 6.91 -8.03 -0.16
N HIS A 60 6.44 -8.15 -1.40
CA HIS A 60 7.14 -7.59 -2.55
C HIS A 60 6.57 -6.22 -2.96
N GLY A 61 7.19 -5.16 -2.46
CA GLY A 61 6.80 -3.77 -2.71
C GLY A 61 6.80 -3.35 -4.17
N LYS A 62 7.54 -4.05 -5.05
CA LYS A 62 7.53 -3.79 -6.51
C LYS A 62 6.13 -3.84 -7.13
N MET A 63 5.23 -4.62 -6.53
CA MET A 63 3.89 -4.89 -7.07
C MET A 63 2.99 -3.66 -6.96
N HIS A 64 2.90 -3.08 -5.76
CA HIS A 64 1.97 -1.96 -5.48
C HIS A 64 2.66 -0.61 -5.33
N LYS A 65 3.98 -0.57 -5.05
CA LYS A 65 4.77 0.66 -4.83
C LYS A 65 4.15 1.65 -3.83
N SER A 66 3.35 1.13 -2.90
CA SER A 66 2.64 1.91 -1.87
C SER A 66 3.19 1.55 -0.50
N VAL A 67 3.66 2.58 0.22
CA VAL A 67 4.09 2.48 1.62
C VAL A 67 2.93 2.07 2.51
N ASP A 68 1.74 2.64 2.29
CA ASP A 68 0.54 2.36 3.09
C ASP A 68 0.15 0.87 3.00
N VAL A 69 0.19 0.28 1.80
CA VAL A 69 -0.08 -1.16 1.62
C VAL A 69 1.00 -2.03 2.26
N ALA A 70 2.27 -1.62 2.21
CA ALA A 70 3.35 -2.35 2.88
C ALA A 70 3.20 -2.32 4.41
N LEU A 71 2.87 -1.17 4.99
CA LEU A 71 2.59 -1.05 6.43
C LEU A 71 1.35 -1.88 6.83
N LEU A 72 0.31 -1.89 6.01
CA LEU A 72 -0.86 -2.74 6.23
C LEU A 72 -0.49 -4.23 6.21
N GLN A 73 0.41 -4.63 5.32
CA GLN A 73 0.94 -5.99 5.25
C GLN A 73 1.80 -6.38 6.46
N GLU A 74 2.60 -5.45 7.01
CA GLU A 74 3.31 -5.66 8.27
C GLU A 74 2.33 -5.78 9.44
N GLN A 75 1.35 -4.87 9.53
CA GLN A 75 0.40 -4.78 10.64
C GLN A 75 -0.59 -5.96 10.69
N LEU A 76 -1.24 -6.29 9.56
CA LEU A 76 -2.28 -7.32 9.51
C LEU A 76 -1.71 -8.70 9.11
N GLY A 77 -0.75 -8.72 8.20
CA GLY A 77 -0.19 -9.95 7.63
C GLY A 77 1.05 -10.45 8.36
N GLY A 78 1.60 -9.69 9.31
CA GLY A 78 2.83 -10.05 10.01
C GLY A 78 4.05 -10.12 9.10
N ALA A 79 4.06 -9.33 8.01
CA ALA A 79 5.23 -9.28 7.13
C ALA A 79 6.47 -8.79 7.89
N CYS A 80 7.63 -9.39 7.59
CA CYS A 80 8.90 -9.06 8.26
C CYS A 80 9.74 -8.04 7.48
N GLY A 81 9.10 -7.15 6.73
CA GLY A 81 9.74 -6.17 5.85
C GLY A 81 9.32 -6.27 4.39
N VAL A 82 10.00 -5.51 3.52
CA VAL A 82 9.66 -5.32 2.10
C VAL A 82 10.81 -5.70 1.15
N CYS A 83 10.49 -6.37 0.05
CA CYS A 83 11.39 -6.60 -1.08
C CYS A 83 11.19 -5.51 -2.14
N CYS A 84 12.27 -4.84 -2.54
CA CYS A 84 12.28 -3.83 -3.60
C CYS A 84 13.14 -4.26 -4.78
N GLN A 85 12.80 -3.83 -6.00
CA GLN A 85 13.54 -4.20 -7.21
C GLN A 85 14.62 -3.18 -7.62
N LYS A 86 14.58 -1.96 -7.06
CA LYS A 86 15.54 -0.88 -7.30
C LYS A 86 15.85 -0.13 -6.02
N VAL A 87 17.06 0.42 -5.91
CA VAL A 87 17.48 1.19 -4.73
C VAL A 87 16.61 2.44 -4.51
N SER A 88 16.23 3.12 -5.59
CA SER A 88 15.34 4.28 -5.50
C SER A 88 13.92 3.92 -5.05
N GLU A 89 13.45 2.70 -5.34
CA GLU A 89 12.18 2.19 -4.80
C GLU A 89 12.32 1.91 -3.30
N ALA A 90 13.40 1.24 -2.89
CA ALA A 90 13.68 0.95 -1.49
C ALA A 90 13.80 2.24 -0.64
N GLU A 91 14.41 3.28 -1.19
CA GLU A 91 14.56 4.58 -0.53
C GLU A 91 13.21 5.21 -0.16
N VAL A 92 12.18 5.05 -1.00
CA VAL A 92 10.83 5.55 -0.71
C VAL A 92 10.19 4.80 0.45
N PHE A 93 10.30 3.47 0.48
CA PHE A 93 9.78 2.65 1.59
C PHE A 93 10.50 2.96 2.91
N ALA A 94 11.83 3.08 2.89
CA ALA A 94 12.62 3.43 4.07
C ALA A 94 12.24 4.82 4.62
N ARG A 95 12.09 5.82 3.75
CA ARG A 95 11.60 7.17 4.13
C ARG A 95 10.17 7.15 4.65
N GLY A 96 9.34 6.23 4.13
CA GLY A 96 7.97 5.99 4.55
C GLY A 96 7.83 5.25 5.89
N GLY A 97 8.94 4.84 6.51
CA GLY A 97 8.94 4.27 7.85
C GLY A 97 9.09 2.75 7.91
N ILE A 98 9.13 2.04 6.78
CA ILE A 98 9.45 0.61 6.74
C ILE A 98 10.88 0.40 7.24
N LYS A 99 11.08 -0.62 8.09
CA LYS A 99 12.32 -0.81 8.85
C LYS A 99 13.26 -1.87 8.30
N ASP A 100 12.77 -2.74 7.41
CA ASP A 100 13.52 -3.86 6.84
C ASP A 100 13.06 -4.14 5.40
#